data_AF-A0A1G3CKD8-F1
#
_entry.id   AF-A0A1G3CKD8-F1
#
_cell.length_a   1.000
_cell.length_b   1.000
_cell.length_c   1.000
_cell.angle_alpha   90.00
_cell.angle_beta   90.00
_cell.angle_gamma   90.00
#
_symmetry.space_group_name_H-M   'P 1'
#
loop_
_entity.id
_entity.type
_entity.pdbx_description
1 polymer ?
#
loop_
_entity_poly.entity_id
_entity_poly.type
_entity_poly.pdbx_seq_one_letter_code
_entity_poly.pdbx_strand_id
1 'polypeptide(L)'
;MIEKGYVRRLAPIINTQAMGREATLAAIKVPEDRIDEVSAIINSYRGVSHNYLRKGKNCNIPYNMWFTMSAKDDEELHSRLKEIEDRTGLTVRSLPTTKKFKIGVRFKIY
;
A
#
# COMPACT_ATOMS: atom_id res chain seq x y z
N MET A 1 9.26 -23.95 17.85
CA MET A 1 9.02 -22.49 17.72
C MET A 1 8.28 -22.16 16.43
N ILE A 2 8.78 -22.60 15.27
CA ILE A 2 8.09 -22.42 13.98
C ILE A 2 6.81 -23.26 13.91
N GLU A 3 6.88 -24.57 14.17
CA GLU A 3 5.71 -25.47 14.15
C GLU A 3 4.61 -25.07 15.17
N LYS A 4 5.03 -24.48 16.30
CA LYS A 4 4.12 -23.96 17.33
C LYS A 4 3.52 -22.58 16.97
N GLY A 5 3.85 -22.02 15.80
CA GLY A 5 3.35 -20.72 15.33
C GLY A 5 3.97 -19.47 15.96
N TYR A 6 4.87 -19.63 16.96
CA TYR A 6 5.54 -18.50 17.61
C TYR A 6 6.50 -17.75 16.69
N VAL A 7 7.12 -18.47 15.73
CA VAL A 7 8.01 -17.86 14.72
C VAL A 7 7.35 -18.02 13.35
N ARG A 8 6.90 -16.89 12.77
CA ARG A 8 6.19 -16.87 11.49
C ARG A 8 7.06 -17.30 10.30
N ARG A 9 8.34 -16.90 10.27
CA ARG A 9 9.26 -17.19 9.15
C ARG A 9 10.72 -17.02 9.58
N LEU A 10 11.58 -17.96 9.15
CA LEU A 10 13.04 -17.84 9.24
C LEU A 10 13.61 -17.75 7.82
N ALA A 11 13.91 -16.53 7.37
CA ALA A 11 14.42 -16.27 6.02
C ALA A 11 15.15 -14.91 5.98
N PRO A 12 16.00 -14.65 4.96
CA PRO A 12 16.61 -13.34 4.76
C PRO A 12 15.56 -12.23 4.62
N ILE A 13 15.89 -11.03 5.12
CA ILE A 13 15.11 -9.82 4.89
C ILE A 13 15.80 -9.03 3.78
N ILE A 14 15.13 -8.90 2.64
CA ILE A 14 15.66 -8.19 1.48
C ILE A 14 15.24 -6.72 1.56
N ASN A 15 16.21 -5.81 1.42
CA ASN A 15 15.95 -4.39 1.29
C ASN A 15 15.57 -4.05 -0.17
N THR A 16 14.28 -4.10 -0.47
CA THR A 16 13.77 -3.85 -1.83
C THR A 16 14.06 -2.43 -2.34
N GLN A 17 14.18 -1.45 -1.45
CA GLN A 17 14.54 -0.09 -1.85
C GLN A 17 16.00 0.03 -2.27
N ALA A 18 16.91 -0.70 -1.62
CA ALA A 18 18.30 -0.77 -2.07
C ALA A 18 18.45 -1.44 -3.44
N MET A 19 17.42 -2.17 -3.91
CA MET A 19 17.35 -2.75 -5.25
C MET A 19 16.73 -1.79 -6.29
N GLY A 20 16.57 -0.50 -5.96
CA GLY A 20 16.06 0.52 -6.88
C GLY A 20 14.56 0.50 -7.11
N ARG A 21 13.77 -0.21 -6.30
CA ARG A 21 12.31 -0.24 -6.45
C ARG A 21 11.67 0.98 -5.83
N GLU A 22 10.77 1.61 -6.58
CA GLU A 22 9.95 2.71 -6.11
C GLU A 22 8.67 2.23 -5.41
N ALA A 23 8.20 3.03 -4.45
CA ALA A 23 6.97 2.74 -3.73
C ALA A 23 6.26 4.01 -3.22
N THR A 24 4.93 3.96 -3.23
CA THR A 24 4.08 5.04 -2.74
C THR A 24 2.95 4.51 -1.85
N LEU A 25 2.52 5.35 -0.91
CA LEU A 25 1.20 5.21 -0.32
C LEU A 25 0.21 5.87 -1.28
N ALA A 26 -0.84 5.17 -1.67
CA ALA A 26 -1.89 5.68 -2.53
C ALA A 26 -3.22 5.72 -1.79
N ALA A 27 -4.04 6.72 -2.10
CA ALA A 27 -5.36 6.90 -1.51
C ALA A 27 -6.40 7.22 -2.58
N ILE A 28 -7.59 6.65 -2.45
CA ILE A 28 -8.70 6.80 -3.40
C ILE A 28 -10.01 7.02 -2.63
N LYS A 29 -10.86 7.91 -3.14
CA LYS A 29 -12.21 8.15 -2.62
C LYS A 29 -13.17 7.24 -3.37
N VAL A 30 -13.65 6.21 -2.70
CA VAL A 30 -14.51 5.18 -3.30
C VAL A 30 -15.94 5.35 -2.76
N PRO A 31 -16.95 5.48 -3.63
CA PRO A 31 -18.36 5.37 -3.23
C PRO A 31 -18.63 4.05 -2.48
N GLU A 32 -19.50 4.06 -1.45
CA GLU A 32 -19.67 2.89 -0.57
C GLU A 32 -20.15 1.64 -1.32
N ASP A 33 -20.98 1.83 -2.35
CA ASP A 33 -21.51 0.80 -3.24
C ASP A 33 -20.48 0.19 -4.20
N ARG A 34 -19.32 0.85 -4.37
CA ARG A 34 -18.23 0.40 -5.28
C ARG A 34 -17.00 -0.13 -4.55
N ILE A 35 -17.03 -0.23 -3.22
CA ILE A 35 -15.87 -0.66 -2.42
C ILE A 35 -15.33 -2.01 -2.88
N ASP A 36 -16.20 -3.00 -3.05
CA ASP A 36 -15.77 -4.36 -3.40
C ASP A 36 -15.18 -4.40 -4.81
N GLU A 37 -15.84 -3.76 -5.78
CA GLU A 37 -15.37 -3.63 -7.17
C GLU A 37 -13.98 -2.99 -7.25
N VAL A 38 -13.82 -1.82 -6.64
CA VAL A 38 -12.56 -1.07 -6.69
C VAL A 38 -11.46 -1.80 -5.93
N SER A 39 -11.79 -2.43 -4.80
CA SER A 39 -10.82 -3.25 -4.05
C SER A 39 -10.30 -4.43 -4.87
N ALA A 40 -11.17 -5.10 -5.64
CA ALA A 40 -10.79 -6.22 -6.49
C ALA A 40 -9.88 -5.76 -7.64
N ILE A 41 -10.16 -4.60 -8.23
CA ILE A 41 -9.30 -3.97 -9.24
C ILE A 41 -7.91 -3.70 -8.63
N ILE A 42 -7.82 -3.01 -7.49
CA ILE A 42 -6.55 -2.68 -6.86
C ILE A 42 -5.78 -3.95 -6.45
N ASN A 43 -6.46 -4.96 -5.92
CA ASN A 43 -5.83 -6.21 -5.49
C ASN A 43 -5.31 -7.05 -6.67
N SER A 44 -5.76 -6.78 -7.90
CA SER A 44 -5.25 -7.48 -9.10
C SER A 44 -3.81 -7.10 -9.46
N TYR A 45 -3.28 -5.99 -8.93
CA TYR A 45 -1.93 -5.53 -9.22
C TYR A 45 -0.90 -6.20 -8.31
N ARG A 46 0.03 -6.96 -8.88
CA ARG A 46 1.15 -7.60 -8.15
C ARG A 46 2.01 -6.62 -7.34
N GLY A 47 2.05 -5.35 -7.74
CA GLY A 47 2.76 -4.29 -7.04
C GLY A 47 2.11 -3.85 -5.72
N VAL A 48 0.85 -4.22 -5.48
CA VAL A 48 0.09 -3.86 -4.28
C VAL A 48 0.35 -4.90 -3.18
N SER A 49 0.88 -4.45 -2.04
CA SER A 49 1.16 -5.34 -0.90
C SER A 49 0.16 -5.24 0.25
N HIS A 50 -0.52 -4.11 0.35
CA HIS A 50 -1.54 -3.84 1.36
C HIS A 50 -2.62 -2.98 0.73
N ASN A 51 -3.89 -3.26 1.04
CA ASN A 51 -5.05 -2.47 0.66
C ASN A 51 -6.03 -2.46 1.83
N TYR A 52 -6.45 -1.29 2.29
CA TYR A 52 -7.27 -1.11 3.48
C TYR A 52 -8.39 -0.11 3.24
N LEU A 53 -9.61 -0.50 3.62
CA LEU A 53 -10.70 0.45 3.85
C LEU A 53 -10.49 1.12 5.23
N ARG A 54 -10.26 2.44 5.23
CA ARG A 54 -10.08 3.25 6.44
C ARG A 54 -10.79 4.59 6.28
N LYS A 55 -11.81 4.82 7.12
CA LYS A 55 -12.47 6.12 7.25
C LYS A 55 -11.65 7.04 8.17
N GLY A 56 -11.43 8.29 7.76
CA GLY A 56 -10.80 9.30 8.60
C GLY A 56 -11.69 9.60 9.81
N LYS A 57 -11.20 9.37 11.04
CA LYS A 57 -11.99 9.59 12.26
C LYS A 57 -12.07 11.06 12.69
N ASN A 58 -11.01 11.84 12.44
CA ASN A 58 -10.81 13.14 13.08
C ASN A 58 -10.56 14.31 12.10
N CYS A 59 -10.48 14.02 10.81
CA CYS A 59 -10.29 15.00 9.75
C CYS A 59 -11.22 14.63 8.60
N ASN A 60 -11.80 15.63 7.94
CA ASN A 60 -12.69 15.46 6.78
C ASN A 60 -11.87 15.04 5.54
N ILE A 61 -11.14 13.93 5.65
CA ILE A 61 -10.32 13.37 4.59
C ILE A 61 -11.26 12.64 3.65
N PRO A 62 -11.30 13.01 2.36
CA PRO A 62 -12.26 12.45 1.42
C PRO A 62 -11.91 11.00 1.02
N TYR A 63 -10.71 10.51 1.34
CA TYR A 63 -10.23 9.17 0.97
C TYR A 63 -10.63 8.13 2.02
N ASN A 64 -11.15 7.01 1.54
CA ASN A 64 -11.58 5.89 2.38
C ASN A 64 -10.87 4.58 2.04
N MET A 65 -10.15 4.47 0.93
CA MET A 65 -9.36 3.29 0.56
C MET A 65 -7.89 3.66 0.37
N TRP A 66 -7.01 2.88 1.01
CA TRP A 66 -5.59 3.17 1.15
C TRP A 66 -4.77 1.94 0.80
N PHE A 67 -3.82 2.07 -0.12
CA PHE A 67 -3.01 0.95 -0.55
C PHE A 67 -1.55 1.34 -0.75
N THR A 68 -0.64 0.39 -0.58
CA THR A 68 0.79 0.60 -0.89
C THR A 68 1.11 -0.10 -2.19
N MET A 69 1.65 0.64 -3.16
CA MET A 69 2.08 0.09 -4.45
C MET A 69 3.57 0.28 -4.65
N SER A 70 4.21 -0.74 -5.21
CA SER A 70 5.61 -0.71 -5.64
C SER A 70 5.75 -1.05 -7.13
N ALA A 71 6.76 -0.45 -7.76
CA ALA A 71 7.12 -0.68 -9.16
C ALA A 71 8.65 -0.71 -9.30
N LYS A 72 9.14 -0.98 -10.51
CA LYS A 72 10.57 -0.96 -10.81
C LYS A 72 11.14 0.46 -10.77
N ASP A 73 10.38 1.42 -11.28
CA ASP A 73 10.76 2.83 -11.39
C ASP A 73 9.51 3.72 -11.27
N ASP A 74 9.73 5.03 -11.30
CA ASP A 74 8.68 6.03 -11.12
C ASP A 74 7.71 6.08 -12.31
N GLU A 75 8.19 5.84 -13.54
CA GLU A 75 7.36 5.78 -14.74
C GLU A 75 6.36 4.62 -14.67
N GLU A 76 6.83 3.41 -14.33
CA GLU A 76 5.95 2.26 -14.16
C GLU A 76 4.98 2.47 -12.99
N LEU A 77 5.42 3.13 -11.91
CA LEU A 77 4.55 3.44 -10.78
C LEU A 77 3.40 4.36 -11.20
N HIS A 78 3.71 5.45 -11.91
CA HIS A 78 2.71 6.40 -12.42
C HIS A 78 1.79 5.75 -13.46
N SER A 79 2.32 4.94 -14.36
CA SER A 79 1.54 4.21 -15.35
C SER A 79 0.50 3.29 -14.69
N ARG A 80 0.89 2.53 -13.65
CA ARG A 80 -0.03 1.66 -12.92
C ARG A 80 -1.07 2.42 -12.12
N LEU A 81 -0.69 3.54 -11.49
CA LEU A 81 -1.66 4.41 -10.81
C LEU A 81 -2.69 4.92 -11.81
N LYS A 82 -2.23 5.36 -13.00
CA LYS A 82 -3.09 5.85 -14.06
C LYS A 82 -4.04 4.78 -14.58
N GLU A 83 -3.56 3.55 -14.74
CA GLU A 83 -4.41 2.42 -15.14
C GLU A 83 -5.52 2.14 -14.10
N ILE A 84 -5.21 2.25 -12.80
CA ILE A 84 -6.22 2.15 -11.74
C ILE A 84 -7.25 3.28 -11.88
N GLU A 85 -6.82 4.52 -12.12
CA GLU A 85 -7.72 5.65 -12.35
C GLU A 85 -8.64 5.39 -13.55
N ASP A 86 -8.09 4.92 -14.67
CA ASP A 86 -8.84 4.69 -15.90
C ASP A 86 -9.84 3.54 -15.75
N ARG A 87 -9.49 2.47 -15.03
CA ARG A 87 -10.39 1.33 -14.78
C ARG A 87 -11.49 1.64 -13.77
N THR A 88 -11.22 2.50 -12.79
CA THR A 88 -12.17 2.81 -11.72
C THR A 88 -13.00 4.06 -12.01
N GLY A 89 -12.49 4.96 -12.85
CA GLY A 89 -13.01 6.31 -13.05
C GLY A 89 -12.77 7.23 -11.86
N LEU A 90 -11.85 6.88 -10.94
CA LEU A 90 -11.62 7.58 -9.68
C LEU A 90 -10.17 8.04 -9.60
N THR A 91 -9.95 9.28 -9.15
CA THR A 91 -8.60 9.83 -8.98
C THR A 91 -7.84 9.16 -7.84
N VAL A 92 -6.58 8.82 -8.10
CA VAL A 92 -5.66 8.23 -7.12
C VAL A 92 -4.66 9.28 -6.66
N ARG A 93 -4.61 9.50 -5.35
CA ARG A 93 -3.61 10.38 -4.72
C ARG A 93 -2.36 9.58 -4.35
N SER A 94 -1.27 9.81 -5.06
CA SER A 94 0.07 9.30 -4.70
C SER A 94 0.70 10.13 -3.57
N LEU A 95 1.26 9.46 -2.57
CA LEU A 95 1.92 10.03 -1.39
C LEU A 95 3.26 9.30 -1.17
N PRO A 96 4.28 9.55 -2.01
CA PRO A 96 5.59 8.91 -1.87
C PRO A 96 6.28 9.37 -0.58
N THR A 97 7.12 8.51 -0.02
CA THR A 97 7.89 8.84 1.18
C THR A 97 9.04 9.76 0.80
N THR A 98 8.98 11.04 1.19
CA THR A 98 10.05 12.02 0.95
C THR A 98 11.11 12.01 2.05
N LYS A 99 10.72 11.72 3.29
CA LYS A 99 11.63 11.65 4.44
C LYS A 99 11.16 10.62 5.45
N LYS A 100 12.09 9.82 5.95
CA LYS A 100 11.84 8.83 7.02
C LYS A 100 12.33 9.38 8.35
N PHE A 101 11.45 9.45 9.34
CA PHE A 101 11.79 9.97 10.68
C PHE A 101 12.10 8.86 11.69
N LYS A 102 11.41 7.73 11.61
CA LYS A 102 11.59 6.59 12.51
C LYS A 102 11.22 5.30 11.82
N ILE A 103 12.12 4.32 11.86
CA ILE A 103 11.85 2.93 11.47
C ILE A 103 12.41 2.06 12.60
N GLY A 104 11.58 1.14 13.09
CA GLY A 104 11.97 0.21 14.14
C GLY A 104 10.81 -0.12 15.05
N VAL A 105 10.67 -1.41 15.33
CA VAL A 105 9.73 -1.92 16.32
C VAL A 105 10.57 -2.58 17.40
N ARG A 106 10.50 -2.06 18.63
CA ARG A 106 11.12 -2.65 19.81
C ARG A 106 10.03 -3.05 20.77
N PHE A 107 9.89 -4.35 21.00
CA PHE A 107 9.04 -4.86 22.07
C PHE A 107 9.94 -5.24 23.24
N LYS A 108 9.59 -4.81 24.45
CA LYS A 108 10.15 -5.41 25.66
C LYS A 108 9.43 -6.75 25.84
N ILE A 109 10.18 -7.84 25.74
CA ILE A 109 9.70 -9.18 26.06
C ILE A 109 10.42 -9.57 27.35
N TYR A 110 9.67 -9.86 28.40
CA TYR A 110 10.15 -10.25 29.73
C TYR A 110 9.90 -11.74 29.95
#